data_AF-A0A968ISB0-F1
#
_entry.id   AF-A0A968ISB0-F1
#
_cell.length_a   1.000
_cell.length_b   1.000
_cell.length_c   1.000
_cell.angle_alpha   90.00
_cell.angle_beta   90.00
_cell.angle_gamma   90.00
#
_symmetry.space_group_name_H-M   'P 1'
#
loop_
_entity.id
_entity.type
_entity.pdbx_description
1 polymer ?
#
loop_
_entity_poly.entity_id
_entity_poly.type
_entity_poly.pdbx_seq_one_letter_code
_entity_poly.pdbx_strand_id
1 'polypeptide(L)'
;MNNSYEDWGYKFTYKASKNFVLDIEPALEENLEFQNPQDIAEQLMFDLFGQTHHLFYLTRQGQGKEIGEQIWGLTIATDSDGLELPERLEKRGLTLGLIAAVNSNGYGGLKILSTRLLLKHKGKQDAFSAPFYLRLRSNYKYGIGVPQKAIERITVLPLPPTPPTEEQLKSLESFSES
;
A
#
# COMPACT_ATOMS: atom_id res chain seq x y z
N MET A 1 24.66 0.08 4.13
CA MET A 1 23.80 -1.10 4.36
C MET A 1 23.35 -1.59 2.99
N ASN A 2 23.61 -2.86 2.66
CA ASN A 2 23.18 -3.43 1.39
C ASN A 2 21.71 -3.79 1.53
N ASN A 3 20.80 -2.85 1.31
CA ASN A 3 19.37 -3.14 1.35
C ASN A 3 19.06 -4.05 0.15
N SER A 4 18.90 -5.34 0.40
CA SER A 4 18.40 -6.26 -0.63
C SER A 4 17.03 -5.80 -1.07
N TYR A 5 16.87 -5.55 -2.37
CA TYR A 5 15.58 -5.20 -2.93
C TYR A 5 14.79 -6.46 -3.31
N GLU A 6 13.47 -6.34 -3.36
CA GLU A 6 12.58 -7.44 -3.73
C GLU A 6 11.60 -7.02 -4.83
N ASP A 7 11.33 -7.93 -5.75
CA ASP A 7 10.26 -7.80 -6.74
C ASP A 7 9.01 -8.50 -6.20
N TRP A 8 7.93 -7.75 -6.01
CA TRP A 8 6.66 -8.31 -5.57
C TRP A 8 5.60 -8.11 -6.64
N GLY A 9 4.82 -9.16 -6.90
CA GLY A 9 3.69 -9.05 -7.81
C GLY A 9 2.52 -8.30 -7.19
N TYR A 10 1.73 -7.62 -8.01
CA TYR A 10 0.45 -7.06 -7.62
C TYR A 10 -0.64 -7.34 -8.66
N LYS A 11 -1.89 -7.21 -8.23
CA LYS A 11 -3.07 -7.11 -9.09
C LYS A 11 -4.09 -6.17 -8.47
N PHE A 12 -4.77 -5.39 -9.30
CA PHE A 12 -5.84 -4.52 -8.84
C PHE A 12 -7.20 -5.22 -8.84
N THR A 13 -8.01 -4.94 -7.82
CA THR A 13 -9.46 -5.02 -7.98
C THR A 13 -9.95 -3.88 -8.88
N TYR A 14 -11.07 -4.08 -9.59
CA TYR A 14 -11.62 -3.05 -10.48
C TYR A 14 -11.86 -1.70 -9.79
N LYS A 15 -12.37 -1.74 -8.54
CA LYS A 15 -12.59 -0.52 -7.76
C LYS A 15 -11.27 0.16 -7.40
N ALA A 16 -10.26 -0.61 -7.00
CA ALA A 16 -8.96 -0.06 -6.66
C ALA A 16 -8.24 0.52 -7.88
N SER A 17 -8.32 -0.12 -9.05
CA SER A 17 -7.72 0.42 -10.27
C SER A 17 -8.37 1.74 -10.67
N LYS A 18 -9.71 1.81 -10.68
CA LYS A 18 -10.43 3.05 -10.99
C LYS A 18 -10.02 4.19 -10.05
N ASN A 19 -10.04 3.94 -8.73
CA ASN A 19 -9.67 4.96 -7.75
C ASN A 19 -8.20 5.38 -7.88
N PHE A 20 -7.30 4.43 -8.12
CA PHE A 20 -5.88 4.73 -8.32
C PHE A 20 -5.65 5.63 -9.53
N VAL A 21 -6.31 5.34 -10.66
CA VAL A 21 -6.21 6.20 -11.86
C VAL A 21 -6.71 7.60 -11.54
N LEU A 22 -7.88 7.74 -10.92
CA LEU A 22 -8.43 9.07 -10.59
C LEU A 22 -7.58 9.82 -9.57
N ASP A 23 -7.02 9.12 -8.59
CA ASP A 23 -6.11 9.72 -7.60
C ASP A 23 -4.85 10.27 -8.29
N ILE A 24 -4.23 9.51 -9.20
CA ILE A 24 -2.96 9.87 -9.84
C ILE A 24 -3.15 10.82 -11.03
N GLU A 25 -4.17 10.59 -11.85
CA GLU A 25 -4.51 11.38 -13.05
C GLU A 25 -6.02 11.66 -13.13
N PRO A 26 -6.53 12.63 -12.34
CA PRO A 26 -7.95 13.00 -12.33
C PRO A 26 -8.50 13.37 -13.72
N ALA A 27 -7.66 13.94 -14.59
CA ALA A 27 -8.02 14.32 -15.95
C ALA A 27 -8.43 13.14 -16.84
N LEU A 28 -8.19 11.89 -16.42
CA LEU A 28 -8.61 10.70 -17.16
C LEU A 28 -10.03 10.24 -16.83
N GLU A 29 -10.78 10.96 -15.99
CA GLU A 29 -12.14 10.56 -15.58
C GLU A 29 -13.06 10.26 -16.77
N GLU A 30 -13.11 11.15 -17.76
CA GLU A 30 -13.91 10.97 -18.99
C GLU A 30 -13.42 9.79 -19.85
N ASN A 31 -12.12 9.50 -19.84
CA ASN A 31 -11.54 8.39 -20.60
C ASN A 31 -11.89 7.03 -19.98
N LEU A 32 -12.15 6.96 -18.67
CA LEU A 32 -12.52 5.72 -17.97
C LEU A 32 -13.91 5.21 -18.33
N GLU A 33 -14.75 6.00 -19.02
CA GLU A 33 -16.01 5.53 -19.59
C GLU A 33 -15.81 4.59 -20.78
N PHE A 34 -14.68 4.73 -21.49
CA PHE A 34 -14.41 4.05 -22.75
C PHE A 34 -13.19 3.12 -22.70
N GLN A 35 -12.40 3.17 -21.63
CA GLN A 35 -11.21 2.35 -21.43
C GLN A 35 -11.28 1.52 -20.15
N ASN A 36 -10.62 0.36 -20.14
CA ASN A 36 -10.52 -0.47 -18.96
C ASN A 36 -9.61 0.18 -17.91
N PRO A 37 -10.11 0.57 -16.73
CA PRO A 37 -9.32 1.23 -15.69
C PRO A 37 -8.15 0.36 -15.20
N GLN A 38 -8.24 -0.96 -15.30
CA GLN A 38 -7.16 -1.86 -14.89
C GLN A 38 -5.92 -1.69 -15.78
N ASP A 39 -6.09 -1.58 -17.09
CA ASP A 39 -4.94 -1.45 -18.02
C ASP A 39 -4.20 -0.12 -17.80
N ILE A 40 -4.95 0.96 -17.59
CA ILE A 40 -4.38 2.27 -17.25
C ILE A 40 -3.69 2.23 -15.89
N ALA A 41 -4.32 1.63 -14.87
CA ALA A 41 -3.74 1.50 -13.54
C ALA A 41 -2.44 0.68 -13.55
N GLU A 42 -2.39 -0.41 -14.32
CA GLU A 42 -1.19 -1.24 -14.47
C GLU A 42 -0.04 -0.45 -15.10
N GLN A 43 -0.32 0.38 -16.12
CA GLN A 43 0.69 1.25 -16.71
C GLN A 43 1.17 2.31 -15.72
N LEU A 44 0.25 3.03 -15.05
CA LEU A 44 0.61 4.05 -14.06
C LEU A 44 1.40 3.48 -12.88
N MET A 45 1.02 2.31 -12.37
CA MET A 45 1.73 1.64 -11.28
C MET A 45 3.12 1.18 -11.74
N PHE A 46 3.26 0.71 -12.97
CA PHE A 46 4.56 0.38 -13.55
C PHE A 46 5.46 1.62 -13.69
N ASP A 47 4.92 2.73 -14.18
CA ASP A 47 5.66 3.98 -14.34
C ASP A 47 6.14 4.54 -13.00
N LEU A 48 5.31 4.43 -11.96
CA LEU A 48 5.62 4.96 -10.64
C LEU A 48 6.53 4.04 -9.81
N PHE A 49 6.27 2.72 -9.80
CA PHE A 49 6.90 1.79 -8.85
C PHE A 49 7.42 0.50 -9.48
N GLY A 50 7.27 0.36 -10.80
CA GLY A 50 7.70 -0.81 -11.54
C GLY A 50 9.09 -0.67 -12.16
N GLN A 51 9.62 0.54 -12.37
CA GLN A 51 10.93 0.70 -13.00
C GLN A 51 12.07 0.57 -12.00
N THR A 52 11.93 1.24 -10.85
CA THR A 52 12.93 1.31 -9.77
C THR A 52 12.34 0.83 -8.45
N HIS A 53 13.21 0.46 -7.51
CA HIS A 53 12.81 0.04 -6.18
C HIS A 53 12.60 1.26 -5.28
N HIS A 54 11.56 1.20 -4.46
CA HIS A 54 11.20 2.24 -3.51
C HIS A 54 11.05 1.62 -2.11
N LEU A 55 11.35 2.38 -1.07
CA LEU A 55 11.09 1.92 0.29
C LEU A 55 9.60 2.04 0.60
N PHE A 56 9.01 0.93 1.03
CA PHE A 56 7.67 0.87 1.57
C PHE A 56 7.73 0.48 3.05
N TYR A 57 6.86 1.11 3.84
CA TYR A 57 6.53 0.67 5.18
C TYR A 57 5.28 -0.20 5.13
N LEU A 58 5.43 -1.45 5.57
CA LEU A 58 4.36 -2.43 5.57
C LEU A 58 3.85 -2.67 6.98
N THR A 59 2.53 -2.61 7.14
CA THR A 59 1.81 -2.87 8.39
C THR A 59 0.89 -4.05 8.21
N ARG A 60 0.77 -4.87 9.26
CA ARG A 60 -0.25 -5.91 9.33
C ARG A 60 -1.55 -5.27 9.83
N GLN A 61 -2.65 -5.44 9.11
CA GLN A 61 -3.95 -4.86 9.46
C GLN A 61 -4.98 -5.88 9.95
N GLY A 62 -4.74 -7.18 9.72
CA GLY A 62 -5.59 -8.23 10.23
C GLY A 62 -5.70 -9.41 9.27
N GLN A 63 -6.75 -10.21 9.45
CA GLN A 63 -7.09 -11.31 8.55
C GLN A 63 -7.91 -10.81 7.36
N GLY A 64 -7.72 -11.45 6.22
CA GLY A 64 -8.51 -11.23 5.01
C GLY A 64 -9.86 -11.93 5.06
N LYS A 65 -10.57 -11.91 3.92
CA LYS A 65 -11.87 -12.56 3.80
C LYS A 65 -11.74 -14.05 3.57
N GLU A 66 -10.73 -14.44 2.80
CA GLU A 66 -10.46 -15.84 2.47
C GLU A 66 -9.61 -16.50 3.56
N ILE A 67 -9.77 -17.82 3.71
CA ILE A 67 -8.96 -18.61 4.65
C ILE A 67 -7.48 -18.49 4.26
N GLY A 68 -6.65 -18.10 5.22
CA GLY A 68 -5.21 -17.91 5.02
C GLY A 68 -4.83 -16.59 4.35
N GLU A 69 -5.79 -15.69 4.11
CA GLU A 69 -5.51 -14.34 3.61
C GLU A 69 -5.20 -13.39 4.78
N GLN A 70 -4.25 -12.48 4.60
CA GLN A 70 -3.96 -11.38 5.51
C GLN A 70 -4.20 -10.04 4.82
N ILE A 71 -4.60 -9.02 5.58
CA ILE A 71 -4.70 -7.65 5.08
C ILE A 71 -3.46 -6.88 5.53
N TRP A 72 -2.76 -6.29 4.57
CA TRP A 72 -1.58 -5.47 4.77
C TRP A 72 -1.82 -4.04 4.28
N GLY A 73 -1.30 -3.09 5.03
CA GLY A 73 -1.14 -1.71 4.58
C GLY A 73 0.28 -1.51 4.05
N LEU A 74 0.43 -0.85 2.91
CA LEU A 74 1.72 -0.46 2.34
C LEU A 74 1.71 1.05 2.14
N THR A 75 2.71 1.75 2.65
CA THR A 75 2.87 3.20 2.42
C THR A 75 4.27 3.48 1.92
N ILE A 76 4.43 4.28 0.86
CA ILE A 76 5.76 4.67 0.41
C ILE A 76 6.41 5.62 1.43
N ALA A 77 7.66 5.31 1.76
CA ALA A 77 8.44 6.03 2.77
C ALA A 77 8.79 7.44 2.32
N THR A 78 8.81 8.36 3.27
CA THR A 78 9.08 9.80 3.04
C THR A 78 10.13 10.38 3.99
N ASP A 79 10.71 9.56 4.87
CA ASP A 79 11.59 9.97 5.97
C ASP A 79 12.99 9.35 5.93
N SER A 80 13.35 8.66 4.85
CA SER A 80 14.72 8.18 4.65
C SER A 80 15.47 9.14 3.72
N ASP A 81 16.66 9.51 4.14
CA ASP A 81 17.58 10.30 3.33
C ASP A 81 17.86 9.60 1.99
N GLY A 82 17.77 10.35 0.90
CA GLY A 82 18.03 9.85 -0.46
C GLY A 82 16.86 9.12 -1.15
N LEU A 83 15.67 9.09 -0.55
CA LEU A 83 14.47 8.61 -1.24
C LEU A 83 13.72 9.75 -1.92
N GLU A 84 13.68 9.72 -3.25
CA GLU A 84 12.81 10.59 -4.03
C GLU A 84 11.47 9.91 -4.24
N LEU A 85 10.38 10.59 -3.88
CA LEU A 85 9.05 10.15 -4.29
C LEU A 85 8.93 10.29 -5.81
N PRO A 86 8.17 9.41 -6.47
CA PRO A 86 7.82 9.61 -7.87
C PRO A 86 7.26 11.02 -8.10
N GLU A 87 7.69 11.66 -9.20
CA GLU A 87 7.42 13.09 -9.48
C GLU A 87 5.93 13.47 -9.35
N ARG A 88 5.03 12.56 -9.79
CA ARG A 88 3.57 12.76 -9.69
C ARG A 88 3.09 12.93 -8.24
N LEU A 89 3.68 12.20 -7.29
CA LEU A 89 3.38 12.29 -5.87
C LEU A 89 4.07 13.50 -5.23
N GLU A 90 5.33 13.73 -5.61
CA GLU A 90 6.15 14.82 -5.07
C GLU A 90 5.51 16.19 -5.36
N LYS A 91 5.09 16.42 -6.62
CA LYS A 91 4.39 17.65 -7.05
C LYS A 91 3.14 17.95 -6.25
N ARG A 92 2.50 16.94 -5.67
CA ARG A 92 1.27 17.08 -4.87
C ARG A 92 1.53 17.20 -3.38
N GLY A 93 2.78 17.00 -2.93
CA GLY A 93 3.08 16.97 -1.50
C GLY A 93 2.43 15.79 -0.76
N LEU A 94 2.16 14.70 -1.47
CA LEU A 94 1.45 13.52 -0.95
C LEU A 94 2.31 12.26 -1.10
N THR A 95 1.99 11.23 -0.32
CA THR A 95 2.51 9.87 -0.45
C THR A 95 1.36 8.93 -0.86
N LEU A 96 1.69 7.71 -1.26
CA LEU A 96 0.71 6.70 -1.65
C LEU A 96 0.58 5.62 -0.56
N GLY A 97 -0.66 5.36 -0.15
CA GLY A 97 -1.06 4.23 0.66
C GLY A 97 -1.84 3.20 -0.14
N LEU A 98 -1.52 1.92 0.07
CA LEU A 98 -2.21 0.76 -0.50
C LEU A 98 -2.74 -0.12 0.63
N ILE A 99 -3.93 -0.66 0.44
CA ILE A 99 -4.43 -1.78 1.22
C ILE A 99 -4.48 -3.00 0.31
N ALA A 100 -3.77 -4.05 0.69
CA ALA A 100 -3.68 -5.27 -0.10
C ALA A 100 -4.03 -6.50 0.73
N ALA A 101 -4.61 -7.48 0.07
CA ALA A 101 -4.78 -8.81 0.61
C ALA A 101 -3.67 -9.73 0.09
N VAL A 102 -3.13 -10.58 0.96
CA VAL A 102 -2.00 -11.46 0.64
C VAL A 102 -2.31 -12.87 1.14
N ASN A 103 -2.14 -13.86 0.28
CA ASN A 103 -2.27 -15.26 0.69
C ASN A 103 -1.06 -15.67 1.55
N SER A 104 -1.29 -16.49 2.58
CA SER A 104 -0.28 -17.11 3.44
C SER A 104 0.87 -17.80 2.71
N ASN A 105 0.65 -18.26 1.47
CA ASN A 105 1.67 -18.88 0.62
C ASN A 105 2.30 -17.90 -0.40
N GLY A 106 1.91 -16.63 -0.38
CA GLY A 106 2.40 -15.57 -1.26
C GLY A 106 1.92 -15.63 -2.71
N TYR A 107 1.13 -16.65 -3.07
CA TYR A 107 0.69 -16.86 -4.44
C TYR A 107 -0.21 -15.73 -4.93
N GLY A 108 0.05 -15.27 -6.15
CA GLY A 108 -0.72 -14.21 -6.81
C GLY A 108 -0.40 -12.79 -6.34
N GLY A 109 0.60 -12.63 -5.47
CA GLY A 109 1.12 -11.33 -5.05
C GLY A 109 0.15 -10.53 -4.17
N LEU A 110 0.33 -9.21 -4.19
CA LEU A 110 -0.53 -8.23 -3.52
C LEU A 110 -1.84 -8.06 -4.30
N LYS A 111 -2.97 -8.48 -3.73
CA LYS A 111 -4.30 -8.13 -4.27
C LYS A 111 -4.71 -6.76 -3.74
N ILE A 112 -4.49 -5.71 -4.51
CA ILE A 112 -4.78 -4.32 -4.11
C ILE A 112 -6.29 -4.10 -4.03
N LEU A 113 -6.77 -3.89 -2.81
CA LEU A 113 -8.18 -3.66 -2.47
C LEU A 113 -8.54 -2.18 -2.47
N SER A 114 -7.58 -1.31 -2.12
CA SER A 114 -7.77 0.15 -2.09
C SER A 114 -6.43 0.84 -2.29
N THR A 115 -6.49 2.01 -2.92
CA THR A 115 -5.41 3.00 -2.97
C THR A 115 -5.90 4.29 -2.35
N ARG A 116 -4.99 5.07 -1.76
CA ARG A 116 -5.28 6.41 -1.24
C ARG A 116 -4.04 7.29 -1.33
N LEU A 117 -4.21 8.55 -1.70
CA LEU A 117 -3.20 9.57 -1.43
C LEU A 117 -3.25 9.97 0.04
N LEU A 118 -2.09 10.05 0.66
CA LEU A 118 -1.92 10.36 2.08
C LEU A 118 -0.98 11.56 2.23
N LEU A 119 -1.10 12.27 3.35
CA LEU A 119 -0.15 13.32 3.70
C LEU A 119 1.24 12.72 3.89
N LYS A 120 2.31 13.43 3.47
CA LYS A 120 3.70 12.95 3.55
C LYS A 120 4.09 12.40 4.92
N HIS A 121 3.62 12.98 6.02
CA HIS A 121 3.93 12.51 7.37
C HIS A 121 3.41 11.09 7.68
N LYS A 122 2.44 10.57 6.90
CA LYS A 122 1.96 9.20 7.00
C LYS A 122 2.91 8.19 6.36
N GLY A 123 3.86 8.65 5.56
CA GLY A 123 4.95 7.84 5.01
C GLY A 123 6.15 7.76 5.93
N LYS A 124 6.02 8.07 7.22
CA LYS A 124 7.09 7.87 8.20
C LYS A 124 7.02 6.48 8.83
N GLN A 125 8.17 5.92 9.20
CA GLN A 125 8.18 4.63 9.88
C GLN A 125 7.53 4.76 11.27
N ASP A 126 6.74 3.76 11.64
CA ASP A 126 6.16 3.61 12.96
C ASP A 126 6.54 2.28 13.62
N ALA A 127 6.14 2.09 14.89
CA ALA A 127 6.45 0.87 15.64
C ALA A 127 5.70 -0.39 15.14
N PHE A 128 4.72 -0.23 14.23
CA PHE A 128 3.87 -1.30 13.71
C PHE A 128 4.24 -1.67 12.27
N SER A 129 5.26 -1.02 11.71
CA SER A 129 5.67 -1.16 10.32
C SER A 129 7.06 -1.73 10.16
N ALA A 130 7.23 -2.53 9.11
CA ALA A 130 8.51 -3.03 8.67
C ALA A 130 8.92 -2.38 7.34
N PRO A 131 10.19 -1.98 7.19
CA PRO A 131 10.72 -1.46 5.93
C PRO A 131 10.98 -2.58 4.93
N PHE A 132 10.57 -2.36 3.68
CA PHE A 132 10.89 -3.21 2.54
C PHE A 132 11.24 -2.36 1.31
N TYR A 133 12.35 -2.69 0.65
CA TYR A 133 12.76 -2.02 -0.58
C TYR A 133 12.17 -2.79 -1.77
N LEU A 134 11.06 -2.29 -2.33
CA LEU A 134 10.22 -3.04 -3.26
C LEU A 134 10.17 -2.40 -4.63
N ARG A 135 10.13 -3.25 -5.66
CA ARG A 135 9.64 -2.89 -6.99
C ARG A 135 8.39 -3.70 -7.27
N LEU A 136 7.31 -2.99 -7.63
CA LEU A 136 6.00 -3.59 -7.82
C LEU A 136 5.82 -3.98 -9.28
N ARG A 137 5.57 -5.26 -9.53
CA ARG A 137 5.44 -5.82 -10.88
C ARG A 137 4.05 -6.41 -11.10
N SER A 138 3.53 -6.33 -12.32
CA SER A 138 2.23 -6.91 -12.63
C SER A 138 2.27 -8.44 -12.44
N ASN A 139 1.44 -8.97 -11.55
CA ASN A 139 1.36 -10.42 -11.34
C ASN A 139 0.83 -11.12 -12.61
N TYR A 140 -0.04 -10.47 -13.39
CA TYR A 140 -0.56 -11.03 -14.65
C TYR A 140 0.55 -11.25 -15.69
N LYS A 141 1.53 -10.33 -15.74
CA LYS A 141 2.62 -10.40 -16.74
C LYS A 141 3.79 -11.27 -16.29
N TYR A 142 4.13 -11.24 -14.99
CA TYR A 142 5.37 -11.84 -14.49
C TYR A 142 5.16 -13.06 -13.59
N GLY A 143 3.93 -13.32 -13.10
CA GLY A 143 3.65 -14.45 -12.21
C GLY A 143 4.39 -14.38 -10.87
N ILE A 144 4.77 -13.18 -10.42
CA ILE A 144 5.57 -12.96 -9.22
C ILE A 144 4.66 -12.94 -7.98
N GLY A 145 4.99 -13.73 -6.96
CA GLY A 145 4.29 -13.73 -5.68
C GLY A 145 4.87 -12.74 -4.67
N VAL A 146 4.50 -12.91 -3.41
CA VAL A 146 5.22 -12.34 -2.26
C VAL A 146 6.13 -13.43 -1.68
N PRO A 147 7.43 -13.18 -1.43
CA PRO A 147 8.32 -14.17 -0.84
C PRO A 147 7.88 -14.62 0.55
N GLN A 148 8.01 -15.93 0.84
CA GLN A 148 7.59 -16.50 2.13
C GLN A 148 8.25 -15.83 3.34
N LYS A 149 9.54 -15.47 3.22
CA LYS A 149 10.29 -14.75 4.27
C LYS A 149 9.66 -13.38 4.60
N ALA A 150 9.13 -12.68 3.60
CA ALA A 150 8.44 -11.42 3.82
C ALA A 150 7.11 -11.62 4.55
N ILE A 151 6.36 -12.68 4.21
CA ILE A 151 5.12 -13.05 4.90
C ILE A 151 5.40 -13.38 6.36
N GLU A 152 6.41 -14.19 6.65
CA GLU A 152 6.84 -14.53 8.01
C GLU A 152 7.18 -13.27 8.82
N ARG A 153 7.95 -12.36 8.22
CA ARG A 153 8.34 -11.09 8.85
C ARG A 153 7.16 -10.18 9.15
N ILE A 154 6.15 -10.12 8.28
CA ILE A 154 4.97 -9.27 8.49
C ILE A 154 3.96 -9.94 9.44
N THR A 155 3.88 -11.27 9.44
CA THR A 155 2.95 -12.02 10.30
C THR A 155 3.24 -11.79 11.78
N VAL A 156 4.51 -11.63 12.16
CA VAL A 156 4.93 -11.37 13.55
C VAL A 156 4.77 -9.90 13.96
N LEU A 157 4.44 -8.99 13.05
CA LEU A 157 4.22 -7.59 13.41
C LEU A 157 2.97 -7.44 14.28
N PRO A 158 3.01 -6.54 15.27
CA PRO A 158 1.82 -6.18 16.03
C PRO A 158 0.77 -5.52 15.13
N LEU A 159 -0.50 -5.73 15.44
CA LEU A 159 -1.57 -4.98 14.80
C LEU A 159 -1.55 -3.54 15.32
N PRO A 160 -1.74 -2.53 14.46
CA PRO A 160 -1.90 -1.16 14.91
C PRO A 160 -3.13 -1.05 15.81
N PRO A 161 -3.12 -0.17 16.82
CA PRO A 161 -4.26 0.02 17.69
C PRO A 161 -5.47 0.47 16.87
N THR A 162 -6.63 -0.10 17.16
CA THR A 162 -7.89 0.37 16.60
C THR A 162 -8.09 1.81 17.05
N PRO A 163 -8.45 2.75 16.16
CA PRO A 163 -8.84 4.09 16.59
C PRO A 163 -9.97 3.95 17.63
N PRO A 164 -9.93 4.72 18.73
CA PRO A 164 -10.92 4.62 19.78
C PRO A 164 -12.32 4.89 19.20
N THR A 165 -13.30 4.14 19.66
CA THR A 165 -14.70 4.36 19.27
C THR A 165 -15.18 5.72 19.80
N GLU A 166 -16.23 6.28 19.20
CA GLU A 166 -16.85 7.51 19.73
C GLU A 166 -17.25 7.40 21.20
N GLU A 167 -17.64 6.21 21.65
CA GLU A 167 -17.95 5.92 23.06
C GLU A 167 -16.71 5.99 23.96
N GLN A 168 -15.56 5.50 23.48
CA GLN A 168 -14.28 5.60 24.19
C GLN A 168 -13.78 7.05 24.25
N LEU A 169 -14.01 7.83 23.19
CA LEU A 169 -13.69 9.26 23.16
C LEU A 169 -14.56 10.07 24.13
N LYS A 170 -15.88 9.84 24.17
CA LYS A 170 -16.79 10.48 25.15
C LYS A 170 -16.41 10.15 26.60
N SER A 171 -15.96 8.93 26.84
CA SER A 171 -15.50 8.51 28.16
C SER A 171 -14.24 9.26 28.58
N LEU A 172 -13.30 9.52 27.66
CA LEU A 172 -12.08 10.31 27.91
C LEU A 172 -12.37 11.80 28.16
N GLU A 173 -13.37 12.37 27.47
CA GLU A 173 -13.83 13.74 27.72
C GLU A 173 -14.41 13.89 29.14
N SER A 174 -15.12 12.86 29.62
CA SER A 174 -15.72 12.83 30.97
C SER A 174 -14.68 12.83 32.10
N PHE A 175 -13.49 12.28 31.86
CA PHE A 175 -12.38 12.28 32.84
C PHE A 175 -11.64 13.63 32.92
N SER A 176 -11.86 14.53 31.97
CA SER A 176 -11.16 15.82 31.89
C SER A 176 -11.90 16.95 32.62
N GLU A 177 -13.12 16.69 33.14
CA GLU A 177 -13.96 17.63 33.89
C GLU A 177 -14.10 17.29 35.38
N SER A 178 -13.20 16.47 35.95
CA SER A 178 -13.21 16.10 37.38
C SER A 178 -12.15 16.83 38.20
#